data_AF-A0A8C2ZQV7-F1
#
_entry.id   AF-A0A8C2ZQV7-F1
#
_cell.length_a   1.000
_cell.length_b   1.000
_cell.length_c   1.000
_cell.angle_alpha   90.00
_cell.angle_beta   90.00
_cell.angle_gamma   90.00
#
_symmetry.space_group_name_H-M   'P 1'
#
loop_
_entity.id
_entity.type
_entity.pdbx_description
1 polymer ?
#
loop_
_entity_poly.entity_id
_entity_poly.type
_entity_poly.pdbx_seq_one_letter_code
_entity_poly.pdbx_strand_id
1 'polypeptide(L)' 'RLTVDGGHQNMYLSLQELCASGMTREYFLRIEEVSWNYAPSGMNIIQNITLLDIYV' A
#
# COMPACT_ATOMS: atom_id res chain seq x y z
N ARG A 1 44.69 -21.93 26.96
CA ARG A 1 43.41 -22.35 26.30
C ARG A 1 42.51 -21.13 26.35
N LEU A 2 42.53 -20.34 25.28
CA LEU A 2 41.89 -19.01 25.23
C LEU A 2 40.37 -19.20 25.22
N THR A 3 39.70 -18.65 26.22
CA THR A 3 38.23 -18.60 26.30
C THR A 3 37.76 -17.60 25.24
N VAL A 4 37.07 -18.09 24.22
CA VAL A 4 36.48 -17.23 23.17
C VAL A 4 35.15 -16.70 23.72
N ASP A 5 35.10 -15.39 23.94
CA ASP A 5 33.95 -14.66 24.44
C ASP A 5 32.67 -14.93 23.64
N GLY A 6 31.66 -15.48 24.32
CA GLY A 6 30.31 -15.73 23.79
C GLY A 6 29.41 -14.48 23.75
N GLY A 7 29.96 -13.28 23.88
CA GLY A 7 29.17 -12.03 24.00
C GLY A 7 28.53 -11.53 22.70
N HIS A 8 29.12 -11.83 21.54
CA HIS A 8 28.67 -11.25 20.26
C HIS A 8 27.46 -11.97 19.63
N GLN A 9 27.21 -13.23 19.99
CA GLN A 9 26.15 -14.05 19.38
C GLN A 9 24.74 -13.59 19.85
N ASN A 10 24.62 -13.16 21.11
CA ASN A 10 23.34 -12.73 21.69
C ASN A 10 22.83 -11.41 21.08
N MET A 11 23.73 -10.52 20.66
CA MET A 11 23.37 -9.24 20.03
C MET A 11 22.82 -9.44 18.61
N TYR A 12 23.33 -10.45 17.88
CA TYR A 12 22.85 -10.73 16.53
C TYR A 12 21.45 -11.35 16.54
N LEU A 13 21.17 -12.23 17.51
CA LEU A 13 19.85 -12.84 17.69
C LEU A 13 18.77 -11.81 18.09
N SER A 14 19.10 -10.83 18.94
CA SER A 14 18.15 -9.77 19.33
C SER A 14 17.85 -8.78 18.19
N LEU A 15 18.83 -8.51 17.32
CA LEU A 15 18.63 -7.71 16.11
C LEU A 15 17.72 -8.43 15.09
N GLN A 16 17.81 -9.76 15.00
CA GLN A 16 16.92 -10.56 14.14
C GLN A 16 15.47 -10.53 14.63
N GLU A 17 15.23 -10.64 15.94
CA GLU A 17 13.88 -10.54 16.53
C GLU A 17 13.26 -9.15 16.34
N LEU A 18 14.07 -8.08 16.41
CA LEU A 18 13.62 -6.70 16.16
C LEU A 18 13.32 -6.45 14.66
N CYS A 19 14.13 -7.01 13.76
CA CYS A 19 13.99 -6.84 12.31
C CYS A 19 12.83 -7.66 11.73
N ALA A 20 12.46 -8.76 12.37
CA ALA A 20 11.37 -9.65 11.94
C ALA A 20 9.99 -9.30 12.51
N SER A 21 9.84 -8.15 13.18
CA SER A 21 8.55 -7.71 13.72
C SER A 21 7.60 -7.30 12.58
N GLY A 22 6.75 -8.23 12.16
CA GLY A 22 5.62 -7.94 11.28
C GLY A 22 4.47 -7.32 12.07
N MET A 23 3.81 -6.31 11.50
CA MET A 23 2.61 -5.71 12.08
C MET A 23 1.34 -6.24 11.39
N THR A 24 0.41 -6.77 12.16
CA THR A 24 -0.94 -7.11 11.67
C THR A 24 -1.79 -5.85 11.56
N ARG A 25 -2.45 -5.65 10.42
CA ARG A 25 -3.44 -4.58 10.20
C ARG A 25 -4.80 -5.20 9.92
N GLU A 26 -5.79 -4.86 10.72
CA GLU A 26 -7.18 -5.28 10.54
C GLU A 26 -7.96 -4.19 9.81
N TYR A 27 -8.71 -4.57 8.79
CA TYR A 27 -9.57 -3.68 8.00
C TYR A 27 -11.00 -4.20 8.03
N PHE A 28 -11.95 -3.30 8.31
CA PHE A 28 -13.38 -3.59 8.24
C PHE A 28 -13.96 -2.91 7.01
N LEU A 29 -14.44 -3.70 6.06
CA LEU A 29 -14.94 -3.24 4.78
C LEU A 29 -16.47 -3.38 4.76
N ARG A 30 -17.15 -2.37 4.20
CA ARG A 30 -18.59 -2.39 3.93
C ARG A 30 -18.81 -2.25 2.42
N ILE A 31 -19.85 -2.89 1.93
CA ILE A 31 -20.33 -2.73 0.55
C ILE A 31 -21.44 -1.68 0.55
N GLU A 32 -21.33 -0.71 -0.35
CA GLU A 32 -22.31 0.34 -0.55
C GLU A 32 -22.57 0.52 -2.05
N GLU A 33 -23.84 0.71 -2.40
CA GLU A 33 -24.21 1.14 -3.75
C GLU A 33 -23.98 2.65 -3.86
N VAL A 34 -23.23 3.06 -4.87
CA VAL A 34 -22.92 4.48 -5.13
C VAL A 34 -23.10 4.80 -6.61
N SER A 35 -23.54 6.02 -6.92
CA SER A 35 -23.51 6.49 -8.31
C SER A 35 -22.06 6.71 -8.74
N TRP A 36 -21.63 6.01 -9.78
CA TRP A 36 -20.28 6.18 -10.32
C TRP A 36 -20.30 7.06 -11.57
N ASN A 37 -19.85 8.32 -11.42
CA ASN A 37 -19.63 9.20 -12.56
C ASN A 37 -18.32 8.80 -13.25
N TYR A 38 -18.42 8.03 -14.34
CA TYR A 38 -17.26 7.56 -15.11
C TYR A 38 -16.41 8.68 -15.72
N ALA A 39 -17.00 9.86 -15.98
CA ALA A 39 -16.29 10.99 -16.54
C ALA A 39 -16.70 12.30 -15.86
N PRO A 40 -16.20 12.57 -14.63
CA PRO A 40 -16.60 13.75 -13.85
C PRO A 40 -16.33 15.09 -14.53
N SER A 41 -15.37 15.14 -15.44
CA SER A 41 -15.04 16.34 -16.21
C SER A 41 -16.04 16.63 -17.33
N GLY A 42 -16.82 15.64 -17.79
CA GLY A 42 -17.63 15.76 -19.01
C GLY A 42 -16.81 15.96 -20.29
N MET A 43 -15.49 15.74 -20.25
CA MET A 43 -14.56 16.03 -21.35
C MET A 43 -13.80 14.79 -21.81
N ASN A 44 -13.61 14.66 -23.12
CA ASN A 44 -12.56 13.82 -23.68
C ASN A 44 -11.23 14.58 -23.63
N ILE A 45 -10.42 14.29 -22.61
CA ILE A 45 -9.14 14.97 -22.37
C ILE A 45 -8.07 14.68 -23.44
N ILE A 46 -8.20 13.58 -24.20
CA ILE A 46 -7.25 13.22 -25.26
C ILE A 46 -7.47 14.12 -26.47
N GLN A 47 -8.74 14.37 -26.78
CA GLN A 47 -9.16 15.16 -27.95
C GLN A 47 -9.45 16.63 -27.62
N ASN A 48 -9.51 16.98 -26.33
CA ASN A 48 -9.88 18.29 -25.83
C ASN A 48 -11.25 18.78 -26.35
N ILE A 49 -12.22 17.87 -26.38
CA ILE A 49 -13.61 18.14 -26.75
C ILE A 49 -14.56 17.69 -25.63
N THR A 50 -15.79 18.22 -25.62
CA THR A 50 -16.79 17.76 -24.66
C THR A 50 -17.24 16.35 -25.04
N LEU A 51 -17.68 15.56 -24.06
CA LEU A 51 -18.26 14.26 -24.35
C LEU A 51 -19.59 14.38 -25.12
N LEU A 52 -20.28 15.51 -25.02
CA LEU A 52 -21.48 15.77 -25.80
C LEU A 52 -21.17 15.86 -27.29
N ASP A 53 -20.05 16.49 -27.65
CA ASP A 53 -19.60 16.66 -29.04
C ASP A 53 -19.21 15.34 -29.72
N ILE A 54 -19.09 14.23 -28.98
CA ILE A 54 -18.84 12.89 -29.54
C ILE A 54 -20.13 12.25 -30.08
N TYR A 55 -21.28 12.65 -29.55
CA TYR A 55 -22.59 12.08 -29.92
C TYR A 55 -23.33 12.92 -30.97
N VAL A 56 -22.70 13.97 -31.50
CA VAL A 56 -23.23 14.90 -32.51
C VAL A 56 -22.32 14.91 -33.72
#